data_AF-A0A969K821-F1
#
_entry.id   AF-A0A969K821-F1
#
_cell.length_a   1.000
_cell.length_b   1.000
_cell.length_c   1.000
_cell.angle_alpha   90.00
_cell.angle_beta   90.00
_cell.angle_gamma   90.00
#
_symmetry.space_group_name_H-M   'P 1'
#
loop_
_entity.id
_entity.type
_entity.pdbx_description
1 polymer ?
#
loop_
_entity_poly.entity_id
_entity_poly.type
_entity_poly.pdbx_seq_one_letter_code
_entity_poly.pdbx_strand_id
1 'polypeptide(L)'
;MVRRAYVVSLLLVSGYSGAAFSQACEALDDASKRALGVWIESQAAESTSVDCGLTLGFASRDLTKSRSTVLPCLLEIYEYGLSRSPSLWKATEQPAPQDGKWALQILRDVDPPTALRLYREVVEESSKGSDARVRAQVEVARLGGTEVLQELTAYVAHTTTADTAAQRQLGLDIAGVFAERDYTQGTGAVKHLESLLPSNNNVIPVYAAQLGRDVGRLEEFARRSGSAPLALQALLRIGRRDVLEKLEADPRNTFAQAAREALRLAPPTP
;
A
#
# COMPACT_ATOMS: atom_id res chain seq x y z
N MET A 1 36.21 22.71 -69.76
CA MET A 1 36.81 21.78 -68.79
C MET A 1 36.09 21.93 -67.45
N VAL A 2 35.54 20.80 -66.98
CA VAL A 2 35.13 20.40 -65.62
C VAL A 2 34.11 21.28 -64.85
N ARG A 3 32.84 20.90 -64.99
CA ARG A 3 31.76 21.05 -63.98
C ARG A 3 32.09 20.17 -62.77
N ARG A 4 31.98 20.67 -61.54
CA ARG A 4 31.89 19.85 -60.32
C ARG A 4 30.51 20.00 -59.71
N ALA A 5 29.76 18.92 -59.78
CA ALA A 5 28.56 18.67 -59.01
C ALA A 5 28.96 18.50 -57.54
N TYR A 6 28.32 19.26 -56.64
CA TYR A 6 28.30 18.91 -55.22
C TYR A 6 26.94 18.31 -54.90
N VAL A 7 27.00 17.02 -54.63
CA VAL A 7 25.93 16.14 -54.23
C VAL A 7 25.29 16.69 -52.95
N VAL A 8 23.98 16.83 -53.02
CA VAL A 8 23.07 17.10 -51.91
C VAL A 8 23.13 15.93 -50.94
N SER A 9 23.73 16.12 -49.76
CA SER A 9 23.54 15.23 -48.62
C SER A 9 22.36 15.74 -47.80
N LEU A 10 21.16 15.35 -48.22
CA LEU A 10 19.98 15.33 -47.36
C LEU A 10 20.24 14.29 -46.26
N LEU A 11 20.62 14.73 -45.06
CA LEU A 11 20.54 13.91 -43.87
C LEU A 11 19.06 13.76 -43.53
N LEU A 12 18.49 12.67 -44.03
CA LEU A 12 17.24 12.09 -43.58
C LEU A 12 17.34 11.85 -42.06
N VAL A 13 16.78 12.77 -41.28
CA VAL A 13 16.33 12.52 -39.91
C VAL A 13 15.10 11.63 -40.03
N SER A 14 15.33 10.36 -40.34
CA SER A 14 14.30 9.33 -40.37
C SER A 14 14.06 8.85 -38.94
N GLY A 15 12.80 8.97 -38.52
CA GLY A 15 12.25 8.65 -37.22
C GLY A 15 12.90 7.52 -36.43
N TYR A 16 13.37 7.85 -35.24
CA TYR A 16 13.31 6.97 -34.08
C TYR A 16 12.06 7.30 -33.27
N SER A 17 10.90 7.00 -33.87
CA SER A 17 9.61 7.09 -33.21
C SER A 17 9.01 5.69 -33.18
N GLY A 18 8.99 5.04 -32.01
CA GLY A 18 7.98 4.00 -31.73
C GLY A 18 8.39 2.55 -31.50
N ALA A 19 9.67 2.19 -31.34
CA ALA A 19 10.07 0.75 -31.21
C ALA A 19 10.68 0.31 -29.86
N ALA A 20 10.80 1.19 -28.85
CA ALA A 20 11.48 0.85 -27.59
C ALA A 20 10.54 0.55 -26.40
N PHE A 21 9.22 0.71 -26.55
CA PHE A 21 8.25 0.67 -25.44
C PHE A 21 7.44 -0.64 -25.34
N SER A 22 7.86 -1.72 -25.99
CA SER A 22 7.22 -3.05 -25.89
C SER A 22 8.15 -4.11 -25.31
N GLN A 23 9.16 -3.71 -24.53
CA GLN A 23 10.24 -4.61 -24.07
C GLN A 23 10.39 -4.71 -22.56
N ALA A 24 9.85 -3.76 -21.78
CA ALA A 24 10.15 -3.71 -20.35
C ALA A 24 9.65 -4.96 -19.62
N CYS A 25 8.43 -5.41 -19.93
CA CYS A 25 7.86 -6.62 -19.35
C CYS A 25 8.39 -7.93 -19.96
N GLU A 26 8.95 -7.88 -21.17
CA GLU A 26 9.56 -9.06 -21.81
C GLU A 26 10.89 -9.45 -21.16
N ALA A 27 11.63 -8.47 -20.65
CA ALA A 27 12.90 -8.64 -19.94
C ALA A 27 12.77 -9.26 -18.53
N LEU A 28 11.54 -9.50 -18.06
CA LEU A 28 11.31 -10.17 -16.79
C LEU A 28 11.72 -11.65 -16.85
N ASP A 29 12.32 -12.14 -15.76
CA ASP A 29 12.52 -13.57 -15.57
C ASP A 29 11.19 -14.30 -15.29
N ASP A 30 11.18 -15.62 -15.43
CA ASP A 30 9.97 -16.43 -15.24
C ASP A 30 9.38 -16.31 -13.84
N ALA A 31 10.20 -16.06 -12.82
CA ALA A 31 9.74 -15.89 -11.44
C ALA A 31 8.96 -14.58 -11.28
N SER A 32 9.48 -13.49 -11.83
CA SER A 32 8.86 -12.16 -11.83
C SER A 32 7.60 -12.13 -12.69
N LYS A 33 7.62 -12.80 -13.85
CA LYS A 33 6.41 -12.98 -14.69
C LYS A 33 5.31 -13.72 -13.94
N ARG A 34 5.64 -14.83 -13.25
CA ARG A 34 4.68 -15.55 -12.40
C ARG A 34 4.16 -14.68 -11.24
N ALA A 35 5.04 -13.95 -10.56
CA ALA A 35 4.66 -13.10 -9.44
C ALA A 35 3.73 -11.93 -9.89
N LEU A 36 4.00 -11.30 -11.04
CA LEU A 36 3.08 -10.32 -11.62
C LEU A 36 1.77 -10.97 -12.09
N GLY A 37 1.82 -12.19 -12.63
CA GLY A 37 0.62 -12.94 -13.03
C GLY A 37 -0.37 -13.12 -11.88
N VAL A 38 0.12 -13.47 -10.68
CA VAL A 38 -0.71 -13.57 -9.46
C VAL A 38 -1.43 -12.26 -9.16
N TRP A 39 -0.73 -11.13 -9.27
CA TRP A 39 -1.33 -9.81 -9.06
C TRP A 39 -2.40 -9.50 -10.12
N ILE A 40 -2.11 -9.74 -11.39
CA ILE A 40 -3.04 -9.51 -12.50
C ILE A 40 -4.31 -10.37 -12.32
N GLU A 41 -4.16 -11.64 -11.99
CA GLU A 41 -5.29 -12.55 -11.72
C GLU A 41 -6.12 -12.08 -10.52
N SER A 42 -5.49 -11.55 -9.47
CA SER A 42 -6.21 -11.01 -8.31
C SER A 42 -7.04 -9.77 -8.63
N GLN A 43 -6.69 -9.01 -9.66
CA GLN A 43 -7.50 -7.87 -10.12
C GLN A 43 -8.66 -8.33 -11.02
N ALA A 44 -8.49 -9.45 -11.73
CA ALA A 44 -9.50 -10.00 -12.63
C ALA A 44 -10.56 -10.85 -11.90
N ALA A 45 -10.17 -11.51 -10.80
CA ALA A 45 -11.08 -12.29 -9.97
C ALA A 45 -11.65 -11.41 -8.84
N GLU A 46 -12.97 -11.35 -8.70
CA GLU A 46 -13.66 -10.82 -7.49
C GLU A 46 -13.42 -11.74 -6.27
N SER A 47 -12.17 -12.07 -5.95
CA SER A 47 -11.83 -13.07 -4.93
C SER A 47 -11.72 -12.44 -3.54
N THR A 48 -12.53 -12.95 -2.62
CA THR A 48 -12.68 -12.50 -1.22
C THR A 48 -11.85 -13.32 -0.22
N SER A 49 -10.85 -14.11 -0.66
CA SER A 49 -10.18 -15.07 0.22
C SER A 49 -8.90 -14.55 0.89
N VAL A 50 -8.68 -14.98 2.15
CA VAL A 50 -7.47 -14.74 2.96
C VAL A 50 -6.20 -15.33 2.32
N ASP A 51 -6.34 -16.35 1.46
CA ASP A 51 -5.24 -16.97 0.71
C ASP A 51 -4.62 -16.00 -0.33
N CYS A 52 -5.40 -15.03 -0.83
CA CYS A 52 -4.87 -13.99 -1.70
C CYS A 52 -3.83 -13.14 -0.97
N GLY A 53 -4.01 -12.82 0.32
CA GLY A 53 -3.10 -11.96 1.08
C GLY A 53 -1.69 -12.55 1.24
N LEU A 54 -1.58 -13.84 1.59
CA LEU A 54 -0.30 -14.53 1.70
C LEU A 54 0.37 -14.71 0.33
N THR A 55 -0.40 -15.05 -0.69
CA THR A 55 0.10 -15.26 -2.05
C THR A 55 0.63 -13.95 -2.66
N LEU A 56 -0.11 -12.84 -2.49
CA LEU A 56 0.31 -11.50 -2.92
C LEU A 56 1.53 -11.01 -2.13
N GLY A 57 1.64 -11.36 -0.84
CA GLY A 57 2.83 -11.06 -0.03
C GLY A 57 4.09 -11.75 -0.55
N PHE A 58 4.01 -13.03 -0.91
CA PHE A 58 5.13 -13.75 -1.51
C PHE A 58 5.49 -13.20 -2.90
N ALA A 59 4.49 -12.90 -3.73
CA ALA A 59 4.69 -12.29 -5.04
C ALA A 59 5.42 -10.94 -4.91
N SER A 60 4.98 -10.06 -4.02
CA SER A 60 5.60 -8.74 -3.81
C SER A 60 7.04 -8.83 -3.34
N ARG A 61 7.36 -9.80 -2.46
CA ARG A 61 8.73 -10.06 -2.03
C ARG A 61 9.62 -10.45 -3.21
N ASP A 62 9.15 -11.33 -4.07
CA ASP A 62 9.95 -11.82 -5.20
C ASP A 62 10.12 -10.71 -6.27
N LEU A 63 9.10 -9.87 -6.49
CA LEU A 63 9.22 -8.68 -7.33
C LEU A 63 10.21 -7.65 -6.79
N THR A 64 10.25 -7.47 -5.46
CA THR A 64 11.20 -6.55 -4.81
C THR A 64 12.65 -6.99 -5.00
N LYS A 65 12.92 -8.31 -4.98
CA LYS A 65 14.27 -8.86 -5.25
C LYS A 65 14.74 -8.56 -6.68
N SER A 66 13.82 -8.47 -7.63
CA SER A 66 14.08 -8.18 -9.04
C SER A 66 13.75 -6.73 -9.42
N ARG A 67 13.79 -5.78 -8.47
CA ARG A 67 13.39 -4.37 -8.67
C ARG A 67 13.93 -3.73 -9.95
N SER A 68 15.19 -3.96 -10.30
CA SER A 68 15.84 -3.31 -11.46
C SER A 68 15.22 -3.69 -12.81
N THR A 69 14.66 -4.90 -12.93
CA THR A 69 13.97 -5.37 -14.14
C THR A 69 12.46 -5.18 -14.04
N VAL A 70 11.91 -5.28 -12.83
CA VAL A 70 10.47 -5.13 -12.57
C VAL A 70 9.99 -3.68 -12.69
N LEU A 71 10.76 -2.71 -12.21
CA LEU A 71 10.34 -1.31 -12.17
C LEU A 71 9.97 -0.74 -13.56
N PRO A 72 10.80 -0.90 -14.62
CA PRO A 72 10.41 -0.43 -15.95
C PRO A 72 9.11 -1.05 -16.46
N CYS A 73 8.88 -2.34 -16.19
CA CYS A 73 7.63 -3.02 -16.57
C CYS A 73 6.43 -2.46 -15.81
N LEU A 74 6.54 -2.26 -14.49
CA LEU A 74 5.45 -1.71 -13.68
C LEU A 74 5.08 -0.28 -14.10
N LEU A 75 6.05 0.53 -14.52
CA LEU A 75 5.80 1.86 -15.05
C LEU A 75 5.10 1.82 -16.41
N GLU A 76 5.51 0.90 -17.29
CA GLU A 76 4.83 0.65 -18.57
C GLU A 76 3.37 0.23 -18.36
N ILE A 77 3.12 -0.68 -17.40
CA ILE A 77 1.76 -1.11 -17.03
C ILE A 77 0.96 0.06 -16.45
N TYR A 78 1.56 0.87 -15.58
CA TYR A 78 0.88 2.04 -15.00
C TYR A 78 0.38 3.00 -16.07
N GLU A 79 1.21 3.29 -17.08
CA GLU A 79 0.90 4.27 -18.13
C GLU A 79 -0.03 3.71 -19.22
N TYR A 80 0.12 2.44 -19.59
CA TYR A 80 -0.54 1.86 -20.77
C TYR A 80 -1.45 0.66 -20.47
N GLY A 81 -1.63 0.32 -19.19
CA GLY A 81 -2.28 -0.92 -18.79
C GLY A 81 -1.52 -2.14 -19.31
N LEU A 82 -2.22 -3.27 -19.46
CA LEU A 82 -1.62 -4.50 -20.00
C LEU A 82 -1.58 -4.55 -21.54
N SER A 83 -1.98 -3.47 -22.21
CA SER A 83 -2.11 -3.42 -23.68
C SER A 83 -0.78 -3.62 -24.42
N ARG A 84 0.35 -3.34 -23.78
CA ARG A 84 1.71 -3.47 -24.34
C ARG A 84 2.49 -4.68 -23.82
N SER A 85 1.87 -5.52 -22.99
CA SER A 85 2.56 -6.61 -22.28
C SER A 85 1.94 -7.99 -22.59
N PRO A 86 2.05 -8.48 -23.85
CA PRO A 86 1.40 -9.72 -24.29
C PRO A 86 1.93 -10.98 -23.57
N SER A 87 3.15 -10.96 -23.03
CA SER A 87 3.65 -12.07 -22.20
C SER A 87 2.98 -12.18 -20.84
N LEU A 88 2.42 -11.08 -20.32
CA LEU A 88 1.74 -11.02 -19.01
C LEU A 88 0.22 -11.18 -19.13
N TRP A 89 -0.34 -10.90 -20.29
CA TRP A 89 -1.76 -11.12 -20.58
C TRP A 89 -1.91 -12.02 -21.81
N LYS A 90 -2.19 -13.31 -21.57
CA LYS A 90 -2.59 -14.21 -22.65
C LYS A 90 -4.01 -13.82 -23.06
N ALA A 91 -4.11 -13.08 -24.15
CA ALA A 91 -5.36 -12.73 -24.80
C ALA A 91 -6.05 -13.99 -25.31
N THR A 92 -6.74 -14.73 -24.43
CA THR A 92 -7.61 -15.81 -24.90
C THR A 92 -8.99 -15.28 -25.22
N GLU A 93 -9.65 -14.45 -24.40
CA GLU A 93 -11.04 -14.03 -24.71
C GLU A 93 -11.48 -12.64 -24.18
N GLN A 94 -10.59 -11.86 -23.55
CA GLN A 94 -10.93 -10.55 -22.97
C GLN A 94 -9.92 -9.45 -23.34
N PRO A 95 -10.38 -8.21 -23.59
CA PRO A 95 -9.47 -7.08 -23.80
C PRO A 95 -8.60 -6.91 -22.57
N ALA A 96 -7.32 -6.61 -22.77
CA ALA A 96 -6.40 -6.32 -21.69
C ALA A 96 -6.96 -5.18 -20.82
N PRO A 97 -6.95 -5.31 -19.48
CA PRO A 97 -7.31 -4.23 -18.57
C PRO A 97 -6.54 -2.95 -18.95
N GLN A 98 -7.29 -1.88 -19.25
CA GLN A 98 -6.70 -0.58 -19.62
C GLN A 98 -6.36 0.29 -18.42
N ASP A 99 -7.03 0.08 -17.27
CA ASP A 99 -6.65 0.79 -16.05
C ASP A 99 -5.35 0.18 -15.52
N GLY A 100 -4.25 0.91 -15.67
CA GLY A 100 -2.93 0.55 -15.15
C GLY A 100 -2.71 0.97 -13.70
N LYS A 101 -3.62 1.76 -13.09
CA LYS A 101 -3.38 2.37 -11.77
C LYS A 101 -3.27 1.34 -10.63
N TRP A 102 -3.77 0.11 -10.81
CA TRP A 102 -3.55 -0.99 -9.85
C TRP A 102 -2.06 -1.33 -9.67
N ALA A 103 -1.21 -1.08 -10.67
CA ALA A 103 0.24 -1.29 -10.58
C ALA A 103 0.88 -0.44 -9.47
N LEU A 104 0.24 0.65 -9.04
CA LEU A 104 0.70 1.46 -7.91
C LEU A 104 0.81 0.67 -6.61
N GLN A 105 -0.08 -0.31 -6.40
CA GLN A 105 -0.04 -1.15 -5.19
C GLN A 105 1.24 -1.98 -5.13
N ILE A 106 1.75 -2.43 -6.29
CA ILE A 106 3.00 -3.17 -6.40
C ILE A 106 4.19 -2.22 -6.35
N LEU A 107 4.12 -1.10 -7.06
CA LEU A 107 5.16 -0.07 -7.04
C LEU A 107 5.41 0.43 -5.61
N ARG A 108 4.38 0.51 -4.77
CA ARG A 108 4.52 0.87 -3.35
C ARG A 108 5.56 0.00 -2.64
N ASP A 109 5.60 -1.29 -2.95
CA ASP A 109 6.47 -2.26 -2.30
C ASP A 109 7.82 -2.36 -3.02
N VAL A 110 7.82 -2.30 -4.36
CA VAL A 110 9.03 -2.44 -5.20
C VAL A 110 9.88 -1.15 -5.25
N ASP A 111 9.25 0.01 -5.38
CA ASP A 111 9.89 1.31 -5.47
C ASP A 111 9.07 2.42 -4.79
N PRO A 112 9.05 2.46 -3.44
CA PRO A 112 8.24 3.37 -2.65
C PRO A 112 8.37 4.86 -3.05
N PRO A 113 9.56 5.40 -3.36
CA PRO A 113 9.71 6.79 -3.80
C PRO A 113 8.95 7.12 -5.10
N THR A 114 8.98 6.21 -6.08
CA THR A 114 8.26 6.40 -7.34
C THR A 114 6.76 6.26 -7.13
N ALA A 115 6.32 5.28 -6.33
CA ALA A 115 4.92 5.13 -5.98
C ALA A 115 4.37 6.38 -5.27
N LEU A 116 5.13 6.97 -4.35
CA LEU A 116 4.73 8.19 -3.64
C LEU A 116 4.50 9.36 -4.61
N ARG A 117 5.40 9.55 -5.58
CA ARG A 117 5.22 10.57 -6.62
C ARG A 117 3.93 10.33 -7.42
N LEU A 118 3.72 9.10 -7.89
CA LEU A 118 2.55 8.77 -8.71
C LEU A 118 1.24 8.86 -7.93
N TYR A 119 1.21 8.44 -6.65
CA TYR A 119 0.02 8.61 -5.81
C TYR A 119 -0.33 10.09 -5.59
N ARG A 120 0.66 10.98 -5.50
CA ARG A 120 0.41 12.44 -5.45
C ARG A 120 -0.25 12.94 -6.73
N GLU A 121 0.20 12.47 -7.89
CA GLU A 121 -0.44 12.77 -9.18
C GLU A 121 -1.91 12.28 -9.20
N VAL A 122 -2.17 11.06 -8.71
CA VAL A 122 -3.55 10.55 -8.57
C VAL A 122 -4.39 11.43 -7.63
N VAL A 123 -3.82 11.91 -6.52
CA VAL A 123 -4.51 12.85 -5.63
C VAL A 123 -4.88 14.12 -6.41
N GLU A 124 -3.94 14.72 -7.14
CA GLU A 124 -4.14 15.95 -7.91
C GLU A 124 -5.18 15.81 -9.04
N GLU A 125 -5.18 14.69 -9.76
CA GLU A 125 -6.13 14.38 -10.83
C GLU A 125 -7.55 14.09 -10.31
N SER A 126 -7.68 13.60 -9.08
CA SER A 126 -8.95 13.15 -8.53
C SER A 126 -9.78 14.30 -7.95
N SER A 127 -11.09 14.27 -8.20
CA SER A 127 -12.04 15.23 -7.64
C SER A 127 -11.94 15.33 -6.12
N LYS A 128 -11.99 16.56 -5.60
CA LYS A 128 -11.98 16.82 -4.15
C LYS A 128 -13.09 16.05 -3.45
N GLY A 129 -12.75 15.39 -2.35
CA GLY A 129 -13.69 14.61 -1.54
C GLY A 129 -14.14 13.27 -2.13
N SER A 130 -13.64 12.87 -3.32
CA SER A 130 -13.94 11.54 -3.87
C SER A 130 -13.21 10.44 -3.11
N ASP A 131 -13.84 9.27 -2.96
CA ASP A 131 -13.21 8.11 -2.31
C ASP A 131 -11.90 7.69 -3.00
N ALA A 132 -11.80 7.86 -4.33
CA ALA A 132 -10.56 7.61 -5.08
C ALA A 132 -9.43 8.53 -4.62
N ARG A 133 -9.72 9.84 -4.45
CA ARG A 133 -8.75 10.80 -3.91
C ARG A 133 -8.32 10.43 -2.49
N VAL A 134 -9.27 10.07 -1.63
CA VAL A 134 -8.99 9.73 -0.22
C VAL A 134 -8.15 8.45 -0.13
N ARG A 135 -8.44 7.43 -0.95
CA ARG A 135 -7.60 6.22 -1.05
C ARG A 135 -6.18 6.55 -1.48
N ALA A 136 -6.00 7.42 -2.48
CA ALA A 136 -4.67 7.86 -2.89
C ALA A 136 -3.95 8.65 -1.78
N GLN A 137 -4.65 9.50 -1.02
CA GLN A 137 -4.09 10.19 0.15
C GLN A 137 -3.65 9.24 1.26
N VAL A 138 -4.43 8.19 1.53
CA VAL A 138 -4.04 7.12 2.46
C VAL A 138 -2.71 6.50 2.03
N GLU A 139 -2.54 6.18 0.74
CA GLU A 139 -1.27 5.59 0.25
C GLU A 139 -0.11 6.59 0.28
N VAL A 140 -0.33 7.87 -0.05
CA VAL A 140 0.67 8.95 0.13
C VAL A 140 1.17 8.99 1.58
N ALA A 141 0.24 8.98 2.54
CA ALA A 141 0.59 9.01 3.95
C ALA A 141 1.22 7.70 4.44
N ARG A 142 0.78 6.53 3.94
CA ARG A 142 1.43 5.24 4.20
C ARG A 142 2.87 5.20 3.68
N LEU A 143 3.16 5.94 2.61
CA LEU A 143 4.51 6.10 2.06
C LEU A 143 5.34 7.24 2.69
N GLY A 144 4.74 8.03 3.59
CA GLY A 144 5.46 9.04 4.38
C GLY A 144 5.16 10.48 4.00
N GLY A 145 4.27 10.72 3.03
CA GLY A 145 3.74 12.05 2.74
C GLY A 145 2.79 12.51 3.84
N THR A 146 3.27 13.37 4.73
CA THR A 146 2.49 13.88 5.87
C THR A 146 1.54 15.01 5.50
N GLU A 147 1.71 15.62 4.33
CA GLU A 147 0.93 16.76 3.84
C GLU A 147 -0.57 16.49 3.69
N VAL A 148 -0.97 15.22 3.56
CA VAL A 148 -2.37 14.80 3.36
C VAL A 148 -3.09 14.45 4.67
N LEU A 149 -2.39 14.35 5.81
CA LEU A 149 -2.97 13.87 7.08
C LEU A 149 -4.10 14.79 7.61
N GLN A 150 -3.98 16.09 7.38
CA GLN A 150 -5.01 17.05 7.75
C GLN A 150 -6.28 16.89 6.90
N GLU A 151 -6.13 16.66 5.59
CA GLU A 151 -7.28 16.41 4.71
C GLU A 151 -7.99 15.10 5.06
N LEU A 152 -7.24 14.04 5.38
CA LEU A 152 -7.81 12.78 5.87
C LEU A 152 -8.58 12.97 7.19
N THR A 153 -8.10 13.83 8.07
CA THR A 153 -8.78 14.16 9.33
C THR A 153 -10.11 14.88 9.06
N ALA A 154 -10.10 15.85 8.14
CA ALA A 154 -11.30 16.59 7.74
C ALA A 154 -12.33 15.68 7.05
N TYR A 155 -11.87 14.74 6.20
CA TYR A 155 -12.74 13.75 5.58
C TYR A 155 -13.48 12.95 6.64
N VAL A 156 -12.77 12.35 7.59
CA VAL A 156 -13.37 11.54 8.66
C VAL A 156 -14.36 12.36 9.51
N ALA A 157 -14.03 13.61 9.84
CA ALA A 157 -14.92 14.48 10.62
C ALA A 157 -16.25 14.79 9.92
N HIS A 158 -16.28 14.74 8.58
CA HIS A 158 -17.48 14.96 7.78
C HIS A 158 -18.17 13.67 7.33
N THR A 159 -17.53 12.51 7.52
CA THR A 159 -18.14 11.20 7.27
C THR A 159 -19.21 10.92 8.32
N THR A 160 -20.46 10.81 7.89
CA THR A 160 -21.61 10.56 8.77
C THR A 160 -22.03 9.09 8.81
N THR A 161 -21.59 8.27 7.86
CA THR A 161 -21.94 6.85 7.84
C THR A 161 -20.79 5.95 7.35
N ALA A 162 -20.79 4.71 7.83
CA ALA A 162 -19.89 3.64 7.41
C ALA A 162 -20.69 2.43 6.93
N ASP A 163 -21.69 2.71 6.07
CA ASP A 163 -22.76 1.77 5.73
C ASP A 163 -22.27 0.67 4.77
N THR A 164 -21.32 1.00 3.90
CA THR A 164 -20.74 0.04 2.95
C THR A 164 -19.45 -0.59 3.46
N ALA A 165 -19.16 -1.81 3.02
CA ALA A 165 -17.88 -2.47 3.32
C ALA A 165 -16.68 -1.64 2.81
N ALA A 166 -16.83 -0.99 1.66
CA ALA A 166 -15.79 -0.14 1.06
C ALA A 166 -15.47 1.10 1.92
N GLN A 167 -16.48 1.75 2.50
CA GLN A 167 -16.30 2.89 3.41
C GLN A 167 -15.73 2.44 4.76
N ARG A 168 -16.19 1.30 5.30
CA ARG A 168 -15.60 0.72 6.53
C ARG A 168 -14.12 0.41 6.35
N GLN A 169 -13.75 -0.17 5.22
CA GLN A 169 -12.36 -0.44 4.90
C GLN A 169 -11.55 0.86 4.76
N LEU A 170 -12.09 1.88 4.09
CA LEU A 170 -11.42 3.17 3.97
C LEU A 170 -11.19 3.84 5.34
N GLY A 171 -12.17 3.78 6.24
CA GLY A 171 -12.01 4.26 7.61
C GLY A 171 -10.92 3.49 8.39
N LEU A 172 -10.86 2.16 8.23
CA LEU A 172 -9.78 1.33 8.77
C LEU A 172 -8.41 1.74 8.23
N ASP A 173 -8.31 1.98 6.92
CA ASP A 173 -7.04 2.36 6.28
C ASP A 173 -6.56 3.75 6.77
N ILE A 174 -7.47 4.73 6.92
CA ILE A 174 -7.15 6.06 7.47
C ILE A 174 -6.64 5.95 8.91
N ALA A 175 -7.37 5.22 9.77
CA ALA A 175 -6.97 5.04 11.16
C ALA A 175 -5.64 4.30 11.31
N GLY A 176 -5.39 3.30 10.46
CA GLY A 176 -4.13 2.57 10.41
C GLY A 176 -2.97 3.50 10.05
N VAL A 177 -3.12 4.34 9.03
CA VAL A 177 -2.11 5.34 8.66
C VAL A 177 -1.84 6.34 9.77
N PHE A 178 -2.87 6.85 10.45
CA PHE A 178 -2.67 7.74 11.59
C PHE A 178 -1.85 7.06 12.70
N ALA A 179 -2.17 5.81 13.03
CA ALA A 179 -1.43 5.04 14.02
C ALA A 179 0.01 4.72 13.57
N GLU A 180 0.23 4.36 12.31
CA GLU A 180 1.57 4.11 11.76
C GLU A 180 2.46 5.35 11.77
N ARG A 181 1.86 6.52 11.52
CA ARG A 181 2.55 7.83 11.51
C ARG A 181 2.58 8.53 12.85
N ASP A 182 2.03 7.89 13.88
CA ASP A 182 1.91 8.47 15.22
C ASP A 182 1.26 9.87 15.23
N TYR A 183 0.26 10.05 14.35
CA TYR A 183 -0.39 11.34 14.13
C TYR A 183 -1.43 11.61 15.22
N THR A 184 -0.97 12.03 16.39
CA THR A 184 -1.81 12.24 17.60
C THR A 184 -2.95 13.24 17.39
N GLN A 185 -2.79 14.22 16.50
CA GLN A 185 -3.86 15.16 16.13
C GLN A 185 -5.09 14.47 15.51
N GLY A 186 -4.90 13.29 14.90
CA GLY A 186 -5.97 12.47 14.33
C GLY A 186 -6.79 11.68 15.36
N THR A 187 -6.44 11.72 16.66
CA THR A 187 -7.12 10.91 17.70
C THR A 187 -8.64 11.12 17.72
N GLY A 188 -9.10 12.37 17.57
CA GLY A 188 -10.53 12.69 17.54
C GLY A 188 -11.25 12.03 16.36
N ALA A 189 -10.62 12.03 15.19
CA ALA A 189 -11.15 11.38 13.99
C ALA A 189 -11.21 9.85 14.15
N VAL A 190 -10.18 9.22 14.74
CA VAL A 190 -10.21 7.76 14.99
C VAL A 190 -11.29 7.38 16.00
N LYS A 191 -11.50 8.18 17.05
CA LYS A 191 -12.61 7.97 18.00
C LYS A 191 -13.98 8.16 17.35
N HIS A 192 -14.11 9.11 16.43
CA HIS A 192 -15.34 9.26 15.62
C HIS A 192 -15.60 8.00 14.79
N LEU A 193 -14.59 7.47 14.10
CA LEU A 193 -14.72 6.20 13.37
C LEU A 193 -15.09 5.03 14.29
N GLU A 194 -14.53 4.96 15.50
CA GLU A 194 -14.89 3.96 16.52
C GLU A 194 -16.40 3.94 16.79
N SER A 195 -17.04 5.12 16.81
CA SER A 195 -18.49 5.25 17.05
C SER A 195 -19.36 4.86 15.85
N LEU A 196 -18.81 4.88 14.64
CA LEU A 196 -19.52 4.59 13.40
C LEU A 196 -19.43 3.11 12.98
N LEU A 197 -18.44 2.38 13.48
CA LEU A 197 -18.21 0.99 13.09
C LEU A 197 -18.91 0.00 14.02
N PRO A 198 -19.26 -1.19 13.53
CA PRO A 198 -19.84 -2.24 14.36
C PRO A 198 -18.95 -2.58 15.57
N SER A 199 -19.58 -2.89 16.71
CA SER A 199 -18.90 -3.16 17.98
C SER A 199 -17.96 -4.37 17.98
N ASN A 200 -18.05 -5.24 16.97
CA ASN A 200 -17.13 -6.36 16.80
C ASN A 200 -15.78 -5.95 16.15
N ASN A 201 -15.62 -4.67 15.76
CA ASN A 201 -14.35 -4.15 15.27
C ASN A 201 -13.38 -3.88 16.44
N ASN A 202 -12.40 -4.77 16.60
CA ASN A 202 -11.38 -4.65 17.64
C ASN A 202 -10.10 -3.93 17.18
N VAL A 203 -10.05 -3.43 15.94
CA VAL A 203 -8.86 -2.80 15.32
C VAL A 203 -8.84 -1.30 15.58
N ILE A 204 -9.93 -0.59 15.27
CA ILE A 204 -10.02 0.87 15.50
C ILE A 204 -9.80 1.25 16.97
N PRO A 205 -10.39 0.56 17.96
CA PRO A 205 -10.14 0.87 19.38
C PRO A 205 -8.66 0.78 19.77
N VAL A 206 -7.89 -0.14 19.16
CA VAL A 206 -6.45 -0.26 19.40
C VAL A 206 -5.72 0.95 18.84
N TYR A 207 -6.04 1.39 17.62
CA TYR A 207 -5.46 2.61 17.04
C TYR A 207 -5.81 3.86 17.85
N ALA A 208 -7.05 3.99 18.31
CA ALA A 208 -7.47 5.09 19.18
C ALA A 208 -6.67 5.11 20.50
N ALA A 209 -6.50 3.93 21.13
CA ALA A 209 -5.71 3.79 22.35
C ALA A 209 -4.22 4.08 22.10
N GLN A 210 -3.65 3.64 20.98
CA GLN A 210 -2.26 3.94 20.59
C GLN A 210 -2.01 5.44 20.46
N LEU A 211 -2.85 6.13 19.69
CA LEU A 211 -2.72 7.58 19.45
C LEU A 211 -2.97 8.40 20.72
N GLY A 212 -3.89 7.93 21.58
CA GLY A 212 -4.15 8.52 22.89
C GLY A 212 -3.14 8.16 23.98
N ARG A 213 -2.15 7.30 23.68
CA ARG A 213 -1.20 6.73 24.66
C ARG A 213 -1.87 6.01 25.84
N ASP A 214 -3.04 5.41 25.61
CA ASP A 214 -3.82 4.72 26.63
C ASP A 214 -3.27 3.31 26.87
N VAL A 215 -2.27 3.23 27.75
CA VAL A 215 -1.54 1.99 28.01
C VAL A 215 -2.40 0.95 28.72
N GLY A 216 -3.30 1.36 29.61
CA GLY A 216 -4.19 0.43 30.32
C GLY A 216 -5.11 -0.29 29.34
N ARG A 217 -5.71 0.45 28.41
CA ARG A 217 -6.58 -0.11 27.38
C ARG A 217 -5.81 -0.98 26.38
N LEU A 218 -4.60 -0.59 26.00
CA LEU A 218 -3.72 -1.43 25.16
C LEU A 218 -3.31 -2.73 25.86
N GLU A 219 -3.00 -2.70 27.16
CA GLU A 219 -2.70 -3.92 27.94
C GLU A 219 -3.92 -4.85 27.99
N GLU A 220 -5.13 -4.32 28.15
CA GLU A 220 -6.36 -5.11 28.11
C GLU A 220 -6.55 -5.81 26.75
N PHE A 221 -6.40 -5.06 25.64
CA PHE A 221 -6.48 -5.63 24.30
C PHE A 221 -5.42 -6.70 24.05
N ALA A 222 -4.19 -6.48 24.52
CA ALA A 222 -3.09 -7.44 24.39
C ALA A 222 -3.35 -8.78 25.14
N ARG A 223 -4.24 -8.78 26.15
CA ARG A 223 -4.54 -9.97 26.97
C ARG A 223 -5.76 -10.75 26.52
N ARG A 224 -6.76 -10.10 25.93
CA ARG A 224 -8.13 -10.67 25.81
C ARG A 224 -8.78 -10.55 24.43
N SER A 225 -8.14 -9.88 23.48
CA SER A 225 -8.75 -9.57 22.18
C SER A 225 -8.16 -10.38 21.04
N GLY A 226 -8.96 -10.62 19.99
CA GLY A 226 -8.45 -11.06 18.68
C GLY A 226 -7.49 -10.06 18.02
N SER A 227 -7.45 -8.81 18.51
CA SER A 227 -6.48 -7.79 18.10
C SER A 227 -5.21 -7.73 18.98
N ALA A 228 -4.96 -8.73 19.83
CA ALA A 228 -3.80 -8.74 20.72
C ALA A 228 -2.44 -8.50 20.01
N PRO A 229 -2.14 -9.11 18.84
CA PRO A 229 -0.90 -8.81 18.12
C PRO A 229 -0.76 -7.33 17.74
N LEU A 230 -1.86 -6.70 17.33
CA LEU A 230 -1.89 -5.27 17.00
C LEU A 230 -1.68 -4.41 18.24
N ALA A 231 -2.28 -4.77 19.38
CA ALA A 231 -2.11 -4.05 20.65
C ALA A 231 -0.67 -4.14 21.17
N LEU A 232 0.00 -5.30 20.99
CA LEU A 232 1.42 -5.48 21.33
C LEU A 232 2.31 -4.61 20.44
N GLN A 233 2.05 -4.55 19.13
CA GLN A 233 2.75 -3.64 18.22
C GLN A 233 2.50 -2.17 18.59
N ALA A 234 1.27 -1.82 18.97
CA ALA A 234 0.93 -0.48 19.44
C ALA A 234 1.73 -0.11 20.70
N LEU A 235 1.79 -1.00 21.70
CA LEU A 235 2.62 -0.83 22.91
C LEU A 235 4.09 -0.62 22.55
N LEU A 236 4.61 -1.40 21.60
CA LEU A 236 5.97 -1.25 21.10
C LEU A 236 6.20 0.14 20.48
N ARG A 237 5.31 0.57 19.58
CA ARG A 237 5.39 1.87 18.88
C ARG A 237 5.37 3.06 19.82
N ILE A 238 4.60 2.96 20.91
CA ILE A 238 4.54 4.02 21.93
C ILE A 238 5.65 3.90 22.99
N GLY A 239 6.61 2.99 22.83
CA GLY A 239 7.77 2.83 23.70
C GLY A 239 7.49 2.16 25.05
N ARG A 240 6.38 1.42 25.21
CA ARG A 240 6.01 0.75 26.46
C ARG A 240 6.58 -0.66 26.57
N ARG A 241 7.91 -0.73 26.53
CA ARG A 241 8.68 -1.97 26.66
C ARG A 241 8.41 -2.67 28.00
N ASP A 242 8.28 -1.89 29.08
CA ASP A 242 7.97 -2.36 30.43
C ASP A 242 6.67 -3.21 30.48
N VAL A 243 5.65 -2.79 29.74
CA VAL A 243 4.37 -3.51 29.66
C VAL A 243 4.52 -4.78 28.82
N LEU A 244 5.29 -4.73 27.75
CA LEU A 244 5.57 -5.91 26.94
C LEU A 244 6.34 -6.97 27.73
N GLU A 245 7.33 -6.59 28.54
CA GLU A 245 8.09 -7.50 29.41
C GLU A 245 7.18 -8.14 30.48
N LYS A 246 6.29 -7.33 31.10
CA LYS A 246 5.26 -7.84 32.01
C LYS A 246 4.31 -8.82 31.32
N LEU A 247 3.90 -8.56 30.09
CA LEU A 247 3.00 -9.41 29.31
C LEU A 247 3.68 -10.70 28.87
N GLU A 248 4.97 -10.67 28.53
CA GLU A 248 5.76 -11.88 28.24
C GLU A 248 5.90 -12.76 29.48
N ALA A 249 6.22 -12.16 30.62
CA ALA A 249 6.47 -12.89 31.87
C ALA A 249 5.20 -13.45 32.53
N ASP A 250 4.01 -13.04 32.11
CA ASP A 250 2.75 -13.51 32.70
C ASP A 250 2.35 -14.89 32.16
N PRO A 251 2.39 -15.97 32.97
CA PRO A 251 2.07 -17.33 32.53
C PRO A 251 0.60 -17.49 32.14
N ARG A 252 -0.28 -16.55 32.51
CA ARG A 252 -1.70 -16.55 32.13
C ARG A 252 -1.96 -15.82 30.81
N ASN A 253 -0.95 -15.15 30.25
CA ASN A 253 -1.10 -14.47 28.97
C ASN A 253 -0.94 -15.46 27.82
N THR A 254 -2.03 -15.75 27.11
CA THR A 254 -2.02 -16.63 25.93
C THR A 254 -1.21 -16.06 24.76
N PHE A 255 -0.88 -14.76 24.79
CA PHE A 255 -0.08 -14.06 23.78
C PHE A 255 1.36 -13.78 24.23
N ALA A 256 1.86 -14.43 25.27
CA ALA A 256 3.22 -14.23 25.77
C ALA A 256 4.31 -14.41 24.68
N GLN A 257 4.15 -15.38 23.77
CA GLN A 257 5.07 -15.57 22.65
C GLN A 257 5.06 -14.39 21.66
N ALA A 258 3.90 -13.79 21.40
CA ALA A 258 3.80 -12.61 20.55
C ALA A 258 4.41 -11.37 21.23
N ALA A 259 4.27 -11.25 22.55
CA ALA A 259 4.92 -10.20 23.33
C ALA A 259 6.46 -10.31 23.26
N ARG A 260 7.00 -11.53 23.39
CA ARG A 260 8.42 -11.83 23.17
C ARG A 260 8.90 -11.40 21.78
N GLU A 261 8.13 -11.74 20.74
CA GLU A 261 8.50 -11.38 19.37
C GLU A 261 8.48 -9.85 19.17
N ALA A 262 7.51 -9.14 19.75
CA ALA A 262 7.50 -7.67 19.74
C ALA A 262 8.73 -7.09 20.45
N LEU A 263 9.15 -7.67 21.58
CA LEU A 263 10.37 -7.26 22.31
C LEU A 263 11.66 -7.49 21.51
N ARG A 264 11.69 -8.56 20.69
CA ARG A 264 12.81 -8.88 19.80
C ARG A 264 12.96 -7.84 18.67
N LEU A 265 11.84 -7.32 18.19
CA LEU A 265 11.78 -6.30 17.15
C LEU A 265 12.00 -4.88 17.69
N ALA A 266 11.97 -4.70 19.00
CA ALA A 266 12.20 -3.40 19.63
C ALA A 266 13.65 -2.94 19.43
N PRO A 267 13.89 -1.68 19.05
CA PRO A 267 15.24 -1.12 19.07
C PRO A 267 15.81 -1.17 20.50
N PRO A 268 17.13 -1.37 20.65
CA PRO A 268 17.77 -1.39 21.96
C PRO A 268 17.57 -0.04 22.67
N THR A 269 17.28 -0.08 23.97
CA THR A 269 17.17 1.12 24.80
C THR A 269 18.54 1.81 24.86
N PRO A 270 18.63 3.13 24.59
CA PRO A 270 19.87 3.89 24.81
C PRO A 270 20.27 3.94 26.29
#